data_AF-A0A8T4U2T3-F1
#
_entry.id   AF-A0A8T4U2T3-F1
#
_cell.length_a   1.000
_cell.length_b   1.000
_cell.length_c   1.000
_cell.angle_alpha   90.00
_cell.angle_beta   90.00
_cell.angle_gamma   90.00
#
_symmetry.space_group_name_H-M   'P 1'
#
loop_
_entity.id
_entity.type
_entity.pdbx_description
1 polymer ?
#
loop_
_entity_poly.entity_id
_entity_poly.type
_entity_poly.pdbx_seq_one_letter_code
_entity_poly.pdbx_strand_id
1 'polypeptide(L)' 'MKRLLVSIPDGSWRIIEKKLKGRLGDKDSEVVRNIVLSYLSEKGYIKDES' A
#
# COMPACT_ATOMS: atom_id res chain seq x y z
N MET A 1 6.46 -14.98 -3.23
CA MET A 1 6.52 -13.53 -2.93
C MET A 1 7.48 -12.85 -3.90
N LYS A 2 7.02 -11.83 -4.63
CA LYS A 2 7.91 -10.95 -5.41
C LYS A 2 8.40 -9.82 -4.50
N ARG A 3 9.69 -9.45 -4.58
CA ARG A 3 10.29 -8.31 -3.86
C ARG A 3 10.74 -7.26 -4.86
N LEU A 4 10.51 -5.99 -4.54
CA LEU A 4 10.86 -4.85 -5.38
C LEU A 4 11.29 -3.68 -4.49
N LEU A 5 12.28 -2.92 -4.96
CA LEU A 5 12.73 -1.69 -4.35
C LEU A 5 12.07 -0.53 -5.11
N VAL A 6 11.49 0.41 -4.39
CA VAL A 6 10.90 1.63 -4.97
C VAL A 6 11.41 2.85 -4.24
N SER A 7 11.50 3.96 -4.95
CA SER A 7 11.76 5.27 -4.36
C SER A 7 10.45 6.04 -4.31
N ILE A 8 10.07 6.50 -3.12
CA ILE A 8 8.88 7.30 -2.90
C ILE A 8 9.36 8.67 -2.40
N PRO A 9 8.87 9.79 -2.96
CA PRO A 9 9.23 11.12 -2.47
C PRO A 9 8.90 11.29 -0.98
N ASP A 10 9.79 11.94 -0.23
CA ASP A 10 9.64 12.10 1.22
C ASP A 10 8.33 12.76 1.64
N GLY A 11 7.86 13.74 0.86
CA GLY A 11 6.58 14.41 1.10
C GLY A 11 5.40 13.44 1.06
N SER A 12 5.38 12.54 0.06
CA SER A 12 4.37 11.49 -0.08
C SER A 12 4.48 10.45 1.03
N TRP A 13 5.71 10.03 1.35
CA TRP A 13 5.94 9.07 2.44
C TRP A 13 5.49 9.61 3.79
N ARG A 14 5.72 10.89 4.07
CA ARG A 14 5.29 11.55 5.31
C ARG A 14 3.78 11.57 5.48
N ILE A 15 3.02 11.64 4.39
CA ILE A 15 1.55 11.55 4.43
C ILE A 15 1.14 10.12 4.78
N ILE A 16 1.75 9.13 4.13
CA ILE A 16 1.51 7.70 4.39
C ILE A 16 1.79 7.38 5.87
N GLU A 17 2.95 7.80 6.38
CA GLU A 17 3.33 7.55 7.76
C GLU A 17 2.37 8.18 8.78
N LYS A 18 1.98 9.45 8.58
CA LYS A 18 1.11 10.16 9.52
C LYS A 18 -0.35 9.70 9.49
N LYS A 19 -0.84 9.22 8.36
CA LYS A 19 -2.28 8.94 8.16
C LYS A 19 -2.59 7.44 8.15
N LEU A 20 -1.65 6.62 7.71
CA LEU A 20 -1.92 5.22 7.37
C LEU A 20 -1.15 4.24 8.27
N LYS A 21 0.04 4.60 8.77
CA LYS A 21 0.78 3.76 9.72
C LYS A 21 0.01 3.62 11.03
N GLY A 22 -0.08 2.40 11.56
CA GLY A 22 -0.93 2.04 12.71
C GLY A 22 -2.42 1.80 12.37
N ARG A 23 -2.89 2.18 11.16
CA ARG A 23 -4.25 1.84 10.68
C ARG A 23 -4.23 0.73 9.63
N LEU A 24 -3.31 0.83 8.68
CA LEU A 24 -3.11 -0.14 7.60
C LEU A 24 -1.94 -1.09 7.87
N GLY A 25 -1.33 -1.03 9.05
CA GLY A 25 -0.19 -1.86 9.45
C GLY A 25 0.92 -1.06 10.10
N ASP A 26 1.85 -1.78 10.73
CA ASP A 26 2.97 -1.18 11.48
C ASP A 26 4.26 -1.13 10.66
N LYS A 27 4.47 -2.10 9.75
CA LYS A 27 5.62 -2.14 8.86
C LYS A 27 5.33 -1.46 7.53
N ASP A 28 6.35 -0.82 6.98
CA ASP A 28 6.26 -0.09 5.72
C ASP A 28 5.76 -0.98 4.56
N SER A 29 6.22 -2.23 4.50
CA SER A 29 5.78 -3.21 3.49
C SER A 29 4.31 -3.63 3.64
N GLU A 30 3.79 -3.68 4.86
CA GLU A 30 2.38 -4.03 5.13
C GLU A 30 1.48 -2.87 4.71
N VAL A 31 1.85 -1.64 5.07
CA VAL A 31 1.13 -0.43 4.69
C VAL A 31 1.04 -0.32 3.18
N VAL A 32 2.18 -0.45 2.47
CA VAL A 32 2.20 -0.40 0.99
C VAL A 32 1.38 -1.53 0.38
N ARG A 33 1.51 -2.76 0.88
CA ARG A 33 0.71 -3.91 0.40
C ARG A 33 -0.77 -3.63 0.53
N ASN A 34 -1.21 -3.15 1.69
CA ASN A 34 -2.62 -2.92 1.96
C ASN A 34 -3.18 -1.77 1.11
N ILE A 35 -2.40 -0.70 0.88
CA ILE A 35 -2.77 0.36 -0.08
C ILE A 35 -2.99 -0.21 -1.48
N VAL A 36 -2.06 -1.03 -1.98
CA VAL A 36 -2.17 -1.65 -3.31
C VAL A 36 -3.40 -2.55 -3.40
N LEU A 37 -3.63 -3.41 -2.41
CA LEU A 37 -4.80 -4.30 -2.39
C LEU A 37 -6.12 -3.51 -2.32
N SER A 38 -6.18 -2.46 -1.51
CA SER A 38 -7.34 -1.57 -1.46
C SER A 38 -7.62 -0.93 -2.83
N TYR A 39 -6.58 -0.38 -3.48
CA TYR A 39 -6.72 0.22 -4.81
C TYR A 39 -7.23 -0.79 -5.84
N LEU A 40 -6.66 -2.00 -5.88
CA LEU A 40 -7.09 -3.05 -6.81
C LEU A 40 -8.54 -3.48 -6.55
N SER A 41 -8.95 -3.56 -5.27
CA SER A 41 -10.32 -3.88 -4.87
C SER A 41 -11.31 -2.78 -5.32
N GLU A 42 -10.99 -1.51 -5.06
CA GLU A 42 -11.80 -0.35 -5.45
C GLU A 42 -12.00 -0.25 -6.97
N LYS A 43 -11.02 -0.70 -7.74
CA LYS A 43 -11.08 -0.76 -9.20
C LYS A 43 -11.75 -2.02 -9.75
N GLY A 44 -12.10 -2.97 -8.88
CA GLY A 44 -12.70 -4.24 -9.29
C GLY A 44 -11.72 -5.26 -9.87
N TYR A 45 -10.41 -4.97 -9.90
CA TYR A 45 -9.41 -5.87 -10.49
C TYR A 45 -9.24 -7.17 -9.71
N ILE A 46 -9.57 -7.20 -8.41
CA ILE A 46 -9.52 -8.43 -7.60
C ILE A 46 -10.65 -9.41 -7.97
N LYS A 47 -11.75 -8.95 -8.59
CA LYS A 47 -12.86 -9.82 -9.01
C LYS A 47 -12.64 -10.52 -10.35
N ASP A 48 -11.68 -10.06 -11.16
CA ASP A 48 -11.41 -10.59 -12.50
C ASP A 48 -10.59 -11.90 -12.47
N GLU A 49 -9.99 -12.26 -11.33
CA GLU A 49 -9.13 -13.46 -11.17
C GLU A 49 -9.77 -14.60 -10.35
N SER A 50 -11.09 -14.58 -10.13
CA SER A 50 -11.83 -15.64 -9.41
C SER A 50 -12.71 -16.51 -10.31
#